data_AF-A0A1H0RC17-F1
#
_entry.id   AF-A0A1H0RC17-F1
#
_cell.length_a   1.000
_cell.length_b   1.000
_cell.length_c   1.000
_cell.angle_alpha   90.00
_cell.angle_beta   90.00
_cell.angle_gamma   90.00
#
_symmetry.space_group_name_H-M   'P 1'
#
loop_
_entity.id
_entity.type
_entity.pdbx_description
1 polymer ?
#
loop_
_entity_poly.entity_id
_entity_poly.type
_entity_poly.pdbx_seq_one_letter_code
_entity_poly.pdbx_strand_id
1 'polypeptide(L)'
;MSVYSLCLLLVCPVLLLLLAFSSFRHRRIKMTILFVCLAVAVGAIGGIRGYQEMDGRAKESTVSNFDRDQKENMTRRYEQAVNILNQLNFAHPDREKTEEAVKLLRDFDDEQVVASLDGACPDAPVLLAYAEAMNQVATYRGHMTNKDVAGDRKLLSIVQDMPQGYKGKLADKIVPFQRLIISMNEEAAKEAKLDKENAKKHAEKLSQGKYGGIHPGDSEDNITAAMGEPVRVNVTQGEGQNLKQYVFNHNGKSIYVYTKDGVVIDVVL
;
A
#
# COMPACT_ATOMS: atom_id res chain seq x y z
N MET A 1 -6.01 25.04 39.17
CA MET A 1 -5.40 24.98 40.51
C MET A 1 -6.34 24.23 41.44
N SER A 2 -5.82 23.29 42.23
CA SER A 2 -6.61 22.66 43.30
C SER A 2 -7.05 23.69 44.33
N VAL A 3 -8.25 23.54 44.91
CA VAL A 3 -8.75 24.39 46.01
C VAL A 3 -7.76 24.41 47.18
N TYR A 4 -7.08 23.28 47.42
CA TYR A 4 -6.07 23.13 48.45
C TYR A 4 -4.85 24.03 48.23
N SER A 5 -4.33 24.07 46.99
CA SER A 5 -3.16 24.88 46.62
C SER A 5 -3.49 26.38 46.63
N LEU A 6 -4.73 26.75 46.28
CA LEU A 6 -5.23 28.12 46.38
C LEU A 6 -5.41 28.56 47.86
N CYS A 7 -5.89 27.66 48.72
CA CYS A 7 -5.98 27.90 50.16
C CYS A 7 -4.61 28.08 50.83
N LEU A 8 -3.60 27.29 50.44
CA LEU A 8 -2.24 27.44 50.97
C LEU A 8 -1.51 28.67 50.43
N LEU A 9 -1.76 29.09 49.19
CA LEU A 9 -1.06 30.20 48.55
C LEU A 9 -1.64 31.57 48.95
N LEU A 10 -2.96 31.69 49.10
CA LEU A 10 -3.62 32.98 49.34
C LEU A 10 -4.33 33.03 50.70
N VAL A 11 -5.14 32.04 51.04
CA VAL A 11 -6.04 32.13 52.21
C VAL A 11 -5.26 32.00 53.53
N CYS A 12 -4.37 31.02 53.63
CA CYS A 12 -3.60 30.78 54.87
C CYS A 12 -2.58 31.90 55.16
N PRO A 13 -1.78 32.40 54.20
CA PRO A 13 -0.84 33.49 54.47
C PRO A 13 -1.54 34.80 54.86
N VAL A 14 -2.69 35.11 54.23
CA VAL A 14 -3.48 36.30 54.57
C VAL A 14 -4.05 36.22 55.99
N LEU A 15 -4.59 35.07 56.39
CA LEU A 15 -5.08 34.86 57.76
C LEU A 15 -3.96 34.95 58.81
N LEU A 16 -2.78 34.39 58.50
CA LEU A 16 -1.62 34.46 59.39
C LEU A 16 -1.08 35.88 59.53
N LEU A 17 -1.09 36.68 58.44
CA LEU A 17 -0.71 38.09 58.48
C LEU A 17 -1.72 38.94 59.27
N LEU A 18 -3.02 38.65 59.17
CA LEU A 18 -4.05 39.30 60.00
C LEU A 18 -3.87 38.99 61.50
N LEU A 19 -3.52 37.74 61.85
CA LEU A 19 -3.18 37.35 63.22
C LEU A 19 -1.88 37.99 63.71
N ALA A 20 -0.88 38.15 62.83
CA ALA A 20 0.37 38.85 63.12
C ALA A 20 0.11 40.34 63.42
N PHE A 21 -0.76 40.99 62.64
CA PHE A 21 -1.15 42.39 62.81
C PHE A 21 -1.90 42.62 64.14
N SER A 22 -2.85 41.74 64.46
CA SER A 22 -3.55 41.78 65.75
C SER A 22 -2.57 41.59 66.93
N SER A 23 -1.67 40.61 66.83
CA SER A 23 -0.64 40.36 67.85
C SER A 23 0.35 41.51 68.02
N PHE A 24 0.67 42.22 66.93
CA PHE A 24 1.51 43.42 66.93
C PHE A 24 0.84 44.58 67.68
N ARG A 25 -0.47 44.79 67.45
CA ARG A 25 -1.28 45.78 68.17
C ARG A 25 -1.29 45.54 69.68
N HIS A 26 -1.20 44.28 70.11
CA HIS A 26 -1.08 43.88 71.51
C HIS A 26 0.37 43.83 72.04
N ARG A 27 1.34 44.41 71.32
CA ARG A 27 2.78 44.46 71.68
C ARG A 27 3.45 43.09 71.92
N ARG A 28 2.91 42.00 71.34
CA ARG A 28 3.49 40.63 71.46
C ARG A 28 4.45 40.32 70.32
N ILE A 29 5.61 40.98 70.32
CA ILE A 29 6.60 40.96 69.23
C ILE A 29 7.05 39.53 68.85
N LYS A 30 7.28 38.66 69.83
CA LYS A 30 7.69 37.25 69.59
C LYS A 30 6.65 36.46 68.77
N MET A 31 5.36 36.69 69.04
CA MET A 31 4.28 36.01 68.32
C MET A 31 4.07 36.59 66.92
N THR A 32 4.23 37.90 66.76
CA THR A 32 4.19 38.56 65.44
C THR A 32 5.26 37.99 64.50
N ILE A 33 6.51 37.85 64.97
CA ILE A 33 7.60 37.28 64.15
C ILE A 33 7.27 35.83 63.75
N LEU A 34 6.78 35.02 64.68
CA LEU A 34 6.43 33.63 64.41
C LEU A 34 5.34 33.49 63.34
N PHE A 35 4.27 34.30 63.42
CA PHE A 35 3.20 34.27 62.42
C PHE A 35 3.64 34.78 61.05
N VAL A 36 4.51 35.79 60.99
CA VAL A 36 5.09 36.27 59.73
C VAL A 36 5.96 35.19 59.08
N CYS A 37 6.83 34.53 59.86
CA CYS A 37 7.64 33.41 59.36
C CYS A 37 6.77 32.26 58.85
N LEU A 38 5.68 31.93 59.56
CA LEU A 38 4.76 30.88 59.16
C LEU A 38 4.03 31.24 57.85
N ALA A 39 3.62 32.50 57.69
CA ALA A 39 2.96 32.98 56.47
C ALA A 39 3.88 32.88 55.25
N VAL A 40 5.16 33.25 55.40
CA VAL A 40 6.17 33.13 54.33
C VAL A 40 6.41 31.66 53.97
N ALA A 41 6.56 30.78 54.95
CA ALA A 41 6.79 29.36 54.72
C ALA A 41 5.61 28.69 54.00
N VAL A 42 4.38 28.96 54.46
CA VAL A 42 3.16 28.41 53.85
C VAL A 42 2.94 28.96 52.44
N GLY A 43 3.16 30.26 52.23
CA GLY A 43 3.09 30.88 50.91
C GLY A 43 4.13 30.32 49.92
N ALA A 44 5.36 30.06 50.38
CA ALA A 44 6.39 29.44 49.55
C ALA A 44 6.04 27.99 49.17
N ILE A 45 5.55 27.19 50.11
CA ILE A 45 5.12 25.80 49.85
C ILE A 45 3.91 25.77 48.90
N GLY A 46 2.94 26.66 49.12
CA GLY A 46 1.78 26.82 48.24
C GLY A 46 2.16 27.27 46.84
N GLY A 47 3.11 28.21 46.72
CA GLY A 47 3.66 28.69 45.45
C GLY A 47 4.36 27.61 44.64
N ILE A 48 5.24 26.82 45.28
CA ILE A 48 5.96 25.72 44.63
C ILE A 48 4.97 24.65 44.14
N ARG A 49 4.02 24.22 45.00
CA ARG A 49 3.03 23.21 44.60
C ARG A 49 2.05 23.72 43.55
N GLY A 50 1.60 24.97 43.66
CA GLY A 50 0.73 25.59 42.67
C GLY A 50 1.40 25.69 41.31
N TYR A 51 2.69 26.05 41.27
CA TYR A 51 3.48 26.07 40.04
C TYR A 51 3.64 24.68 39.43
N GLN A 52 3.96 23.66 40.24
CA GLN A 52 4.06 22.27 39.77
C GLN A 52 2.73 21.74 39.21
N GLU A 53 1.60 22.06 39.86
CA GLU A 53 0.27 21.70 39.34
C GLU A 53 -0.07 22.42 38.04
N MET A 54 0.29 23.70 37.91
CA MET A 54 0.05 24.48 36.70
C MET A 54 0.93 24.01 35.54
N ASP A 55 2.21 23.75 35.80
CA ASP A 55 3.16 23.21 34.82
C ASP A 55 2.74 21.79 34.38
N GLY A 56 2.33 20.94 35.33
CA GLY A 56 1.79 19.61 35.03
C GLY A 56 0.54 19.66 34.14
N ARG A 57 -0.44 20.51 34.49
CA ARG A 57 -1.67 20.66 33.68
C ARG A 57 -1.40 21.29 32.32
N ALA A 58 -0.48 22.26 32.22
CA ALA A 58 -0.11 22.87 30.95
C ALA A 58 0.56 21.85 30.03
N LYS A 59 1.49 21.05 30.57
CA LYS A 59 2.13 19.94 29.85
C LYS A 59 1.10 18.90 29.42
N GLU A 60 0.23 18.45 30.32
CA GLU A 60 -0.80 17.46 30.03
C GLU A 60 -1.80 17.96 28.97
N SER A 61 -2.23 19.21 29.03
CA SER A 61 -3.08 19.81 27.99
C SER A 61 -2.37 19.96 26.65
N THR A 62 -1.07 20.27 26.66
CA THR A 62 -0.28 20.44 25.43
C THR A 62 -0.05 19.09 24.76
N VAL A 63 0.30 18.06 25.53
CA VAL A 63 0.45 16.68 25.05
C VAL A 63 -0.89 16.14 24.53
N SER A 64 -1.97 16.31 25.30
CA SER A 64 -3.30 15.86 24.88
C SER A 64 -3.79 16.53 23.59
N ASN A 65 -3.53 17.82 23.40
CA ASN A 65 -3.87 18.50 22.15
C ASN A 65 -2.99 18.03 20.99
N PHE A 66 -1.69 17.86 21.22
CA PHE A 66 -0.77 17.34 20.21
C PHE A 66 -1.15 15.94 19.74
N ASP A 67 -1.46 15.03 20.67
CA ASP A 67 -1.89 13.66 20.35
C ASP A 67 -3.21 13.65 19.58
N ARG A 68 -4.15 14.53 19.95
CA ARG A 68 -5.43 14.68 19.23
C ARG A 68 -5.22 15.21 17.81
N ASP A 69 -4.44 16.27 17.65
CA ASP A 69 -4.17 16.90 16.36
C ASP A 69 -3.39 15.93 15.44
N GLN A 70 -2.48 15.14 16.00
CA GLN A 70 -1.78 14.08 15.28
C GLN A 70 -2.75 12.98 14.83
N LYS A 71 -3.62 12.50 15.72
CA LYS A 71 -4.63 11.47 15.39
C LYS A 71 -5.60 11.96 14.31
N GLU A 72 -6.06 13.21 14.40
CA GLU A 72 -6.94 13.82 13.39
C GLU A 72 -6.24 13.95 12.04
N ASN A 73 -4.99 14.43 12.01
CA ASN A 73 -4.23 14.56 10.78
C ASN A 73 -3.97 13.20 10.12
N MET A 74 -3.63 12.17 10.90
CA MET A 74 -3.45 10.80 10.38
C MET A 74 -4.74 10.21 9.84
N THR A 75 -5.86 10.39 10.54
CA THR A 75 -7.18 9.96 10.06
C THR A 75 -7.54 10.65 8.74
N ARG A 76 -7.27 11.94 8.62
CA ARG A 76 -7.47 12.70 7.37
C ARG A 76 -6.61 12.17 6.23
N ARG A 77 -5.33 11.87 6.47
CA ARG A 77 -4.43 11.26 5.46
C ARG A 77 -4.93 9.90 5.02
N TYR A 78 -5.40 9.09 5.95
CA TYR A 78 -6.01 7.80 5.67
C TYR A 78 -7.26 7.95 4.77
N GLU A 79 -8.16 8.87 5.09
CA GLU A 79 -9.35 9.13 4.26
C GLU A 79 -9.00 9.68 2.87
N GLN A 80 -8.00 10.57 2.77
CA GLN A 80 -7.47 11.06 1.50
C GLN A 80 -6.93 9.92 0.65
N ALA A 81 -6.13 9.02 1.23
CA ALA A 81 -5.61 7.86 0.53
C ALA A 81 -6.73 6.92 0.05
N VAL A 82 -7.74 6.66 0.90
CA VAL A 82 -8.93 5.88 0.52
C VAL A 82 -9.62 6.51 -0.69
N ASN A 83 -9.82 7.83 -0.70
CA ASN A 83 -10.47 8.52 -1.81
C ASN A 83 -9.66 8.43 -3.11
N ILE A 84 -8.33 8.57 -3.04
CA ILE A 84 -7.45 8.40 -4.19
C ILE A 84 -7.53 6.96 -4.71
N LEU A 85 -7.38 5.97 -3.83
CA LEU A 85 -7.47 4.54 -4.17
C LEU A 85 -8.83 4.16 -4.75
N ASN A 86 -9.91 4.79 -4.29
CA ASN A 86 -11.23 4.59 -4.85
C ASN A 86 -11.40 5.17 -6.25
N GLN A 87 -10.61 6.15 -6.66
CA GLN A 87 -10.67 6.71 -8.01
C GLN A 87 -9.78 5.98 -9.01
N LEU A 88 -8.83 5.17 -8.51
CA LEU A 88 -7.90 4.45 -9.35
C LEU A 88 -8.59 3.33 -10.15
N ASN A 89 -8.08 3.15 -11.37
CA ASN A 89 -8.50 2.12 -12.31
C ASN A 89 -7.31 1.24 -12.67
N PHE A 90 -7.46 -0.07 -12.54
CA PHE A 90 -6.44 -1.04 -12.92
C PHE A 90 -6.06 -0.97 -14.40
N ALA A 91 -7.03 -0.74 -15.30
CA ALA A 91 -6.78 -0.69 -16.74
C ALA A 91 -6.01 0.59 -17.16
N HIS A 92 -6.14 1.66 -16.37
CA HIS A 92 -5.49 2.95 -16.61
C HIS A 92 -4.93 3.48 -15.29
N PRO A 93 -3.85 2.85 -14.77
CA PRO A 93 -3.30 3.20 -13.48
C PRO A 93 -2.60 4.56 -13.57
N ASP A 94 -3.03 5.51 -12.74
CA ASP A 94 -2.41 6.82 -12.61
C ASP A 94 -1.23 6.74 -11.63
N ARG A 95 -0.01 6.88 -12.16
CA ARG A 95 1.22 6.74 -11.39
C ARG A 95 1.36 7.80 -10.31
N GLU A 96 1.00 9.05 -10.59
CA GLU A 96 1.16 10.13 -9.63
C GLU A 96 0.21 9.92 -8.45
N LYS A 97 -1.04 9.54 -8.73
CA LYS A 97 -2.03 9.25 -7.70
C LYS A 97 -1.70 8.00 -6.88
N THR A 98 -1.20 6.95 -7.52
CA THR A 98 -0.76 5.74 -6.79
C THR A 98 0.43 6.05 -5.87
N GLU A 99 1.40 6.83 -6.34
CA GLU A 99 2.55 7.26 -5.52
C GLU A 99 2.11 8.18 -4.36
N GLU A 100 1.17 9.09 -4.60
CA GLU A 100 0.58 9.93 -3.55
C GLU A 100 -0.13 9.09 -2.49
N ALA A 101 -0.93 8.10 -2.89
CA ALA A 101 -1.61 7.19 -1.96
C ALA A 101 -0.60 6.40 -1.10
N VAL A 102 0.48 5.89 -1.70
CA VAL A 102 1.56 5.23 -0.95
C VAL A 102 2.18 6.20 0.05
N LYS A 103 2.50 7.43 -0.36
CA LYS A 103 3.09 8.44 0.54
C LYS A 103 2.18 8.81 1.71
N LEU A 104 0.86 8.88 1.48
CA LEU A 104 -0.11 9.17 2.53
C LEU A 104 -0.22 8.03 3.55
N LEU A 105 -0.07 6.78 3.11
CA LEU A 105 -0.22 5.58 3.94
C LEU A 105 1.09 5.04 4.52
N ARG A 106 2.25 5.47 4.04
CA ARG A 106 3.57 4.93 4.44
C ARG A 106 3.83 4.95 5.94
N ASP A 107 3.34 5.98 6.64
CA ASP A 107 3.56 6.11 8.09
C ASP A 107 2.73 5.12 8.92
N PHE A 108 1.76 4.43 8.29
CA PHE A 108 0.99 3.35 8.92
C PHE A 108 1.69 1.99 8.87
N ASP A 109 2.87 1.91 8.27
CA ASP A 109 3.74 0.73 8.35
C ASP A 109 4.41 0.61 9.75
N ASP A 110 4.47 1.72 10.50
CA ASP A 110 4.98 1.75 11.87
C ASP A 110 3.90 1.30 12.87
N GLU A 111 4.13 0.16 13.52
CA GLU A 111 3.24 -0.42 14.53
C GLU A 111 2.95 0.55 15.69
N GLN A 112 3.89 1.42 16.06
CA GLN A 112 3.70 2.40 17.14
C GLN A 112 2.68 3.47 16.75
N VAL A 113 2.73 3.92 15.49
CA VAL A 113 1.78 4.87 14.93
C VAL A 113 0.40 4.23 14.87
N VAL A 114 0.28 3.00 14.38
CA VAL A 114 -1.01 2.28 14.34
C VAL A 114 -1.60 2.07 15.74
N ALA A 115 -0.77 1.71 16.72
CA ALA A 115 -1.19 1.55 18.10
C ALA A 115 -1.75 2.86 18.70
N SER A 116 -1.12 4.00 18.42
CA SER A 116 -1.57 5.31 18.90
C SER A 116 -2.94 5.77 18.36
N LEU A 117 -3.43 5.14 17.28
CA LEU A 117 -4.68 5.54 16.63
C LEU A 117 -5.92 4.82 17.20
N ASP A 118 -5.75 3.93 18.19
CA ASP A 118 -6.82 3.16 18.86
C ASP A 118 -7.79 2.46 17.88
N GLY A 119 -7.27 1.94 16.77
CA GLY A 119 -8.10 1.26 15.77
C GLY A 119 -8.98 2.16 14.91
N ALA A 120 -8.74 3.49 14.87
CA ALA A 120 -9.43 4.40 13.95
C ALA A 120 -9.18 4.07 12.46
N CYS A 121 -8.06 3.41 12.15
CA CYS A 121 -7.64 3.07 10.79
C CYS A 121 -7.23 1.58 10.68
N PRO A 122 -8.16 0.63 10.87
CA PRO A 122 -7.83 -0.80 10.99
C PRO A 122 -7.35 -1.40 9.66
N ASP A 123 -7.81 -0.85 8.53
CA ASP A 123 -7.49 -1.35 7.20
C ASP A 123 -6.23 -0.72 6.60
N ALA A 124 -5.56 0.20 7.30
CA ALA A 124 -4.41 0.95 6.76
C ALA A 124 -3.29 0.05 6.19
N PRO A 125 -2.91 -1.08 6.82
CA PRO A 125 -1.91 -1.99 6.27
C PRO A 125 -2.35 -2.61 4.93
N VAL A 126 -3.61 -3.02 4.81
CA VAL A 126 -4.15 -3.62 3.58
C VAL A 126 -4.26 -2.58 2.47
N LEU A 127 -4.66 -1.35 2.81
CA LEU A 127 -4.71 -0.24 1.86
C LEU A 127 -3.31 0.17 1.37
N LEU A 128 -2.31 0.14 2.25
CA LEU A 128 -0.92 0.40 1.89
C LEU A 128 -0.43 -0.66 0.90
N ALA A 129 -0.61 -1.94 1.23
CA ALA A 129 -0.25 -3.04 0.34
C ALA A 129 -0.95 -2.91 -1.03
N TYR A 130 -2.24 -2.55 -1.04
CA TYR A 130 -2.97 -2.31 -2.28
C TYR A 130 -2.42 -1.12 -3.08
N ALA A 131 -2.08 -0.01 -2.41
CA ALA A 131 -1.47 1.16 -3.05
C ALA A 131 -0.10 0.81 -3.67
N GLU A 132 0.72 0.05 -2.96
CA GLU A 132 2.03 -0.40 -3.46
C GLU A 132 1.90 -1.34 -4.66
N ALA A 133 0.96 -2.29 -4.60
CA ALA A 133 0.66 -3.18 -5.71
C ALA A 133 0.17 -2.39 -6.95
N MET A 134 -0.72 -1.42 -6.76
CA MET A 134 -1.19 -0.55 -7.84
C MET A 134 -0.09 0.35 -8.41
N ASN A 135 0.82 0.86 -7.58
CA ASN A 135 1.98 1.62 -8.03
C ASN A 135 2.94 0.75 -8.87
N GLN A 136 3.11 -0.52 -8.47
CA GLN A 136 3.88 -1.49 -9.26
C GLN A 136 3.17 -1.78 -10.59
N VAL A 137 1.85 -1.96 -10.61
CA VAL A 137 1.08 -2.11 -11.86
C VAL A 137 1.19 -0.88 -12.76
N ALA A 138 1.24 0.32 -12.17
CA ALA A 138 1.39 1.57 -12.91
C ALA A 138 2.69 1.64 -13.74
N THR A 139 3.73 0.86 -13.40
CA THR A 139 4.96 0.80 -14.22
C THR A 139 4.71 0.19 -15.59
N TYR A 140 3.68 -0.63 -15.74
CA TYR A 140 3.28 -1.29 -16.97
C TYR A 140 2.25 -0.51 -17.79
N ARG A 141 1.86 0.70 -17.33
CA ARG A 141 0.98 1.64 -18.05
C ARG A 141 -0.34 1.03 -18.56
N GLY A 142 -0.88 0.05 -17.84
CA GLY A 142 -2.14 -0.62 -18.20
C GLY A 142 -2.01 -1.77 -19.21
N HIS A 143 -0.80 -2.14 -19.63
CA HIS A 143 -0.53 -3.23 -20.58
C HIS A 143 0.15 -4.44 -19.93
N MET A 144 -0.18 -4.72 -18.67
CA MET A 144 0.40 -5.83 -17.93
C MET A 144 -0.08 -7.17 -18.50
N THR A 145 0.85 -8.05 -18.88
CA THR A 145 0.55 -9.40 -19.39
C THR A 145 0.71 -10.47 -18.31
N ASN A 146 0.21 -11.68 -18.56
CA ASN A 146 0.38 -12.84 -17.69
C ASN A 146 1.88 -13.14 -17.42
N LYS A 147 2.73 -13.03 -18.45
CA LYS A 147 4.18 -13.24 -18.33
C LYS A 147 4.85 -12.16 -17.48
N ASP A 148 4.39 -10.91 -17.57
CA ASP A 148 4.91 -9.82 -16.74
C ASP A 148 4.57 -10.05 -15.26
N VAL A 149 3.33 -10.45 -14.97
CA VAL A 149 2.90 -10.78 -13.60
C VAL A 149 3.72 -11.93 -13.02
N ALA A 150 3.95 -13.00 -13.79
CA ALA A 150 4.76 -14.12 -13.35
C ALA A 150 6.23 -13.76 -13.11
N GLY A 151 6.75 -12.77 -13.84
CA GLY A 151 8.09 -12.24 -13.66
C GLY A 151 8.23 -11.28 -12.47
N ASP A 152 7.16 -10.59 -12.09
CA ASP A 152 7.16 -9.58 -11.03
C ASP A 152 6.95 -10.20 -9.64
N ARG A 153 8.04 -10.69 -9.06
CA ARG A 153 8.04 -11.27 -7.70
C ARG A 153 7.57 -10.29 -6.62
N LYS A 154 7.80 -8.99 -6.80
CA LYS A 154 7.43 -7.97 -5.82
C LYS A 154 5.91 -7.78 -5.81
N LEU A 155 5.30 -7.67 -6.98
CA LEU A 155 3.84 -7.60 -7.10
C LEU A 155 3.19 -8.85 -6.49
N LEU A 156 3.71 -10.03 -6.81
CA LEU A 156 3.17 -11.29 -6.31
C LEU A 156 3.28 -11.41 -4.79
N SER A 157 4.42 -11.03 -4.18
CA SER A 157 4.56 -11.10 -2.72
C SER A 157 3.54 -10.20 -2.02
N ILE A 158 3.41 -8.95 -2.48
CA ILE A 158 2.46 -7.99 -1.90
C ILE A 158 1.03 -8.52 -1.98
N VAL A 159 0.62 -9.07 -3.12
CA VAL A 159 -0.74 -9.58 -3.35
C VAL A 159 -1.02 -10.88 -2.57
N GLN A 160 -0.01 -11.73 -2.38
CA GLN A 160 -0.13 -12.97 -1.60
C GLN A 160 -0.22 -12.72 -0.10
N ASP A 161 0.47 -11.69 0.40
CA ASP A 161 0.46 -11.32 1.81
C ASP A 161 -0.85 -10.62 2.23
N MET A 162 -1.64 -10.13 1.26
CA MET A 162 -2.97 -9.55 1.55
C MET A 162 -3.96 -10.61 2.09
N PRO A 163 -4.77 -10.28 3.10
CA PRO A 163 -5.67 -11.23 3.74
C PRO A 163 -6.75 -11.75 2.79
N GLN A 164 -6.89 -13.07 2.71
CA GLN A 164 -7.94 -13.71 1.91
C GLN A 164 -9.32 -13.38 2.45
N GLY A 165 -10.23 -12.97 1.55
CA GLY A 165 -11.61 -12.66 1.92
C GLY A 165 -11.76 -11.37 2.73
N TYR A 166 -10.83 -10.42 2.56
CA TYR A 166 -10.88 -9.07 3.11
C TYR A 166 -12.26 -8.41 2.94
N LYS A 167 -12.77 -7.79 4.01
CA LYS A 167 -14.11 -7.15 4.08
C LYS A 167 -14.07 -5.68 4.49
N GLY A 168 -12.88 -5.08 4.59
CA GLY A 168 -12.70 -3.70 5.03
C GLY A 168 -12.97 -2.69 3.92
N LYS A 169 -12.47 -1.45 4.11
CA LYS A 169 -12.61 -0.38 3.10
C LYS A 169 -12.02 -0.80 1.74
N LEU A 170 -12.75 -0.51 0.67
CA LEU A 170 -12.39 -0.83 -0.72
C LEU A 170 -12.28 -2.34 -1.04
N ALA A 171 -12.90 -3.21 -0.23
CA ALA A 171 -12.90 -4.65 -0.49
C ALA A 171 -13.46 -5.02 -1.87
N ASP A 172 -14.43 -4.25 -2.38
CA ASP A 172 -15.02 -4.38 -3.71
C ASP A 172 -14.02 -4.15 -4.85
N LYS A 173 -12.91 -3.44 -4.60
CA LYS A 173 -11.81 -3.24 -5.56
C LYS A 173 -10.61 -4.14 -5.28
N ILE A 174 -10.22 -4.24 -4.02
CA ILE A 174 -9.02 -4.97 -3.59
C ILE A 174 -9.18 -6.47 -3.85
N VAL A 175 -10.34 -7.06 -3.53
CA VAL A 175 -10.55 -8.50 -3.69
C VAL A 175 -10.55 -8.91 -5.17
N PRO A 176 -11.26 -8.24 -6.09
CA PRO A 176 -11.15 -8.54 -7.52
C PRO A 176 -9.74 -8.32 -8.07
N PHE A 177 -9.04 -7.27 -7.65
CA PHE A 177 -7.65 -7.01 -8.03
C PHE A 177 -6.72 -8.16 -7.61
N GLN A 178 -6.80 -8.58 -6.35
CA GLN A 178 -6.01 -9.70 -5.83
C GLN A 178 -6.28 -10.98 -6.64
N ARG A 179 -7.56 -11.29 -6.90
CA ARG A 179 -7.94 -12.46 -7.70
C ARG A 179 -7.42 -12.39 -9.12
N LEU A 180 -7.46 -11.21 -9.75
CA LEU A 180 -6.97 -11.00 -11.10
C LEU A 180 -5.46 -11.31 -11.18
N ILE A 181 -4.65 -10.70 -10.32
CA ILE A 181 -3.19 -10.92 -10.31
C ILE A 181 -2.84 -12.39 -10.05
N ILE A 182 -3.54 -13.04 -9.11
CA ILE A 182 -3.34 -14.48 -8.85
C ILE A 182 -3.71 -15.31 -10.08
N SER A 183 -4.85 -15.02 -10.73
CA SER A 183 -5.28 -15.71 -11.95
C SER A 183 -4.29 -15.54 -13.10
N MET A 184 -3.78 -14.32 -13.32
CA MET A 184 -2.79 -14.04 -14.36
C MET A 184 -1.50 -14.85 -14.14
N ASN A 185 -1.06 -15.00 -12.88
CA ASN A 185 0.09 -15.83 -12.54
C ASN A 185 -0.17 -17.33 -12.77
N GLU A 186 -1.36 -17.82 -12.41
CA GLU A 186 -1.75 -19.21 -12.66
C GLU A 186 -1.85 -19.52 -14.16
N GLU A 187 -2.39 -18.60 -14.96
CA GLU A 187 -2.43 -18.70 -16.42
C GLU A 187 -1.03 -18.72 -17.01
N ALA A 188 -0.14 -17.81 -16.58
CA ALA A 188 1.26 -17.83 -17.00
C ALA A 188 1.96 -19.15 -16.66
N ALA A 189 1.66 -19.75 -15.51
CA ALA A 189 2.20 -21.06 -15.13
C ALA A 189 1.66 -22.20 -16.00
N LYS A 190 0.39 -22.13 -16.44
CA LYS A 190 -0.20 -23.09 -17.38
C LYS A 190 0.42 -22.95 -18.78
N GLU A 191 0.54 -21.72 -19.28
CA GLU A 191 1.21 -21.42 -20.54
C GLU A 191 2.66 -21.92 -20.53
N ALA A 192 3.42 -21.64 -19.47
CA ALA A 192 4.80 -22.11 -19.35
C ALA A 192 4.93 -23.64 -19.33
N LYS A 193 3.92 -24.37 -18.83
CA LYS A 193 3.88 -25.84 -18.92
C LYS A 193 3.62 -26.29 -20.36
N LEU A 194 2.63 -25.70 -21.03
CA LEU A 194 2.31 -25.99 -22.43
C LEU A 194 3.50 -25.68 -23.34
N ASP A 195 4.17 -24.55 -23.15
CA ASP A 195 5.37 -24.16 -23.89
C ASP A 195 6.50 -25.17 -23.69
N LYS A 196 6.71 -25.66 -22.47
CA LYS A 196 7.70 -26.72 -22.20
C LYS A 196 7.34 -28.05 -22.85
N GLU A 197 6.07 -28.44 -22.85
CA GLU A 197 5.61 -29.67 -23.52
C GLU A 197 5.74 -29.56 -25.03
N ASN A 198 5.37 -28.42 -25.61
CA ASN A 198 5.52 -28.13 -27.03
C ASN A 198 6.99 -28.09 -27.44
N ALA A 199 7.85 -27.46 -26.65
CA ALA A 199 9.29 -27.45 -26.89
C ALA A 199 9.90 -28.85 -26.82
N LYS A 200 9.47 -29.71 -25.87
CA LYS A 200 9.90 -31.11 -25.81
C LYS A 200 9.42 -31.92 -27.02
N LYS A 201 8.13 -31.82 -27.38
CA LYS A 201 7.58 -32.46 -28.59
C LYS A 201 8.32 -32.01 -29.85
N HIS A 202 8.65 -30.72 -29.94
CA HIS A 202 9.42 -30.17 -31.05
C HIS A 202 10.85 -30.73 -31.09
N ALA A 203 11.55 -30.77 -29.94
CA ALA A 203 12.87 -31.39 -29.83
C ALA A 203 12.87 -32.90 -30.17
N GLU A 204 11.83 -33.64 -29.76
CA GLU A 204 11.65 -35.05 -30.11
C GLU A 204 11.41 -35.23 -31.62
N LYS A 205 10.53 -34.42 -32.23
CA LYS A 205 10.29 -34.43 -33.69
C LYS A 205 11.55 -34.08 -34.48
N LEU A 206 12.33 -33.10 -34.01
CA LEU A 206 13.64 -32.75 -34.57
C LEU A 206 14.62 -33.93 -34.51
N SER A 207 14.70 -34.62 -33.37
CA SER A 207 15.59 -35.78 -33.20
C SER A 207 15.21 -36.98 -34.08
N GLN A 208 13.93 -37.09 -34.46
CA GLN A 208 13.42 -38.13 -35.35
C GLN A 208 13.52 -37.77 -36.84
N GLY A 209 14.11 -36.61 -37.20
CA GLY A 209 14.25 -36.17 -38.59
C GLY A 209 12.92 -35.84 -39.27
N LYS A 210 11.81 -35.73 -38.52
CA LYS A 210 10.49 -35.34 -39.03
C LYS A 210 10.42 -33.82 -39.14
N TYR A 211 11.26 -33.26 -39.99
CA TYR A 211 11.18 -31.86 -40.42
C TYR A 211 10.07 -31.71 -41.47
N GLY A 212 9.23 -30.67 -41.37
CA GLY A 212 8.37 -30.26 -42.49
C GLY A 212 7.12 -31.10 -42.74
N GLY A 213 6.52 -31.72 -41.71
CA GLY A 213 5.27 -32.48 -41.86
C GLY A 213 4.00 -31.65 -42.08
N ILE A 214 4.11 -30.36 -42.39
CA ILE A 214 2.97 -29.50 -42.73
C ILE A 214 2.61 -29.71 -44.19
N HIS A 215 1.37 -30.09 -44.44
CA HIS A 215 0.81 -30.28 -45.78
C HIS A 215 -0.37 -29.33 -45.99
N PRO A 216 -0.68 -28.96 -47.25
CA PRO A 216 -1.96 -28.33 -47.58
C PRO A 216 -3.13 -29.14 -47.01
N GLY A 217 -4.01 -28.47 -46.27
CA GLY A 217 -5.14 -29.05 -45.53
C GLY A 217 -4.93 -29.17 -44.01
N ASP A 218 -3.70 -29.00 -43.51
CA ASP A 218 -3.45 -29.00 -42.07
C ASP A 218 -3.99 -27.73 -41.39
N SER A 219 -4.31 -27.83 -40.10
CA SER A 219 -4.71 -26.66 -39.29
C SER A 219 -3.53 -25.71 -39.05
N GLU A 220 -3.80 -24.41 -39.04
CA GLU A 220 -2.86 -23.35 -38.68
C GLU A 220 -2.19 -23.59 -37.32
N ASP A 221 -2.93 -24.18 -36.36
CA ASP A 221 -2.43 -24.47 -35.01
C ASP A 221 -1.27 -25.48 -35.00
N ASN A 222 -1.14 -26.28 -36.07
CA ASN A 222 -0.06 -27.27 -36.19
C ASN A 222 1.26 -26.66 -36.68
N ILE A 223 1.25 -25.44 -37.25
CA ILE A 223 2.40 -24.84 -37.93
C ILE A 223 3.55 -24.63 -36.96
N THR A 224 3.30 -23.99 -35.82
CA THR A 224 4.34 -23.73 -34.81
C THR A 224 4.83 -25.02 -34.15
N ALA A 225 3.94 -26.00 -34.00
CA ALA A 225 4.27 -27.33 -33.48
C ALA A 225 5.09 -28.20 -34.45
N ALA A 226 5.14 -27.85 -35.74
CA ALA A 226 5.85 -28.57 -36.78
C ALA A 226 7.11 -27.85 -37.27
N MET A 227 7.10 -26.52 -37.30
CA MET A 227 8.15 -25.68 -37.88
C MET A 227 8.86 -24.77 -36.85
N GLY A 228 8.40 -24.79 -35.60
CA GLY A 228 8.92 -23.92 -34.54
C GLY A 228 8.35 -22.50 -34.63
N GLU A 229 9.01 -21.55 -33.99
CA GLU A 229 8.56 -20.16 -33.97
C GLU A 229 8.90 -19.47 -35.31
N PRO A 230 7.91 -18.86 -35.99
CA PRO A 230 8.16 -18.13 -37.23
C PRO A 230 9.00 -16.89 -36.95
N VAL A 231 9.91 -16.58 -37.88
CA VAL A 231 10.67 -15.33 -37.88
C VAL A 231 9.74 -14.14 -38.07
N ARG A 232 8.71 -14.32 -38.89
CA ARG A 232 7.71 -13.29 -39.19
C ARG A 232 6.39 -13.94 -39.61
N VAL A 233 5.29 -13.31 -39.24
CA VAL A 233 3.95 -13.63 -39.74
C VAL A 233 3.37 -12.39 -40.41
N ASN A 234 3.08 -12.50 -41.70
CA ASN A 234 2.39 -11.45 -42.46
C ASN A 234 0.90 -11.78 -42.52
N VAL A 235 0.03 -10.83 -42.20
CA VAL A 235 -1.42 -11.02 -42.21
C VAL A 235 -2.03 -10.09 -43.25
N THR A 236 -2.91 -10.63 -44.11
CA THR A 236 -3.67 -9.87 -45.10
C THR A 236 -5.15 -10.21 -44.94
N GLN A 237 -5.97 -9.18 -44.71
CA GLN A 237 -7.42 -9.31 -44.60
C GLN A 237 -8.06 -8.69 -45.85
N GLY A 238 -8.76 -9.49 -46.64
CA GLY A 238 -9.44 -9.03 -47.86
C GLY A 238 -10.61 -9.94 -48.22
N GLU A 239 -11.72 -9.35 -48.70
CA GLU A 239 -12.93 -10.07 -49.17
C GLU A 239 -13.48 -11.13 -48.20
N GLY A 240 -13.41 -10.89 -46.89
CA GLY A 240 -13.92 -11.81 -45.87
C GLY A 240 -13.06 -13.06 -45.64
N GLN A 241 -11.83 -13.09 -46.16
CA GLN A 241 -10.86 -14.17 -45.96
C GLN A 241 -9.65 -13.66 -45.18
N ASN A 242 -9.19 -14.45 -44.21
CA ASN A 242 -7.96 -14.21 -43.46
C ASN A 242 -6.82 -15.00 -44.09
N LEU A 243 -5.95 -14.31 -44.85
CA LEU A 243 -4.73 -14.89 -45.39
C LEU A 243 -3.55 -14.58 -44.46
N LYS A 244 -2.78 -15.59 -44.06
CA LYS A 244 -1.53 -15.39 -43.32
C LYS A 244 -0.38 -16.13 -43.97
N GLN A 245 0.78 -15.50 -43.99
CA GLN A 245 2.04 -16.07 -44.45
C GLN A 245 3.01 -16.15 -43.27
N TYR A 246 3.42 -17.35 -42.94
CA TYR A 246 4.41 -17.67 -41.92
C TYR A 246 5.78 -17.83 -42.57
N VAL A 247 6.78 -17.11 -42.08
CA VAL A 247 8.15 -17.14 -42.61
C VAL A 247 9.07 -17.80 -41.59
N PHE A 248 9.77 -18.84 -42.01
CA PHE A 248 10.76 -19.54 -41.21
C PHE A 248 12.13 -19.41 -41.87
N ASN A 249 13.19 -19.30 -41.07
CA ASN A 249 14.57 -19.40 -41.54
C ASN A 249 15.22 -20.62 -40.90
N HIS A 250 15.59 -21.60 -41.71
CA HIS A 250 16.16 -22.86 -41.26
C HIS A 250 17.44 -23.13 -42.04
N ASN A 251 18.58 -23.22 -41.33
CA ASN A 251 19.90 -23.47 -41.93
C ASN A 251 20.24 -22.52 -43.11
N GLY A 252 19.79 -21.27 -43.05
CA GLY A 252 20.03 -20.27 -44.09
C GLY A 252 19.07 -20.31 -45.29
N LYS A 253 18.03 -21.16 -45.25
CA LYS A 253 16.96 -21.21 -46.26
C LYS A 253 15.66 -20.69 -45.68
N SER A 254 14.94 -19.89 -46.47
CA SER A 254 13.63 -19.35 -46.08
C SER A 254 12.52 -20.30 -46.51
N ILE A 255 11.70 -20.73 -45.57
CA ILE A 255 10.49 -21.55 -45.81
C ILE A 255 9.27 -20.67 -45.57
N TYR A 256 8.27 -20.78 -46.45
CA TYR A 256 7.04 -20.01 -46.37
C TYR A 256 5.83 -20.95 -46.26
N VAL A 257 4.98 -20.74 -45.26
CA VAL A 257 3.72 -21.46 -45.10
C VAL A 257 2.56 -20.48 -45.24
N TYR A 258 1.62 -20.77 -46.13
CA TYR A 258 0.45 -19.94 -46.37
C TYR A 258 -0.78 -20.58 -45.77
N THR A 259 -1.60 -19.76 -45.11
CA THR A 259 -2.87 -20.18 -44.53
C THR A 259 -4.00 -19.29 -45.04
N LYS A 260 -5.18 -19.88 -45.13
CA LYS A 260 -6.45 -19.22 -45.41
C LYS A 260 -7.48 -19.70 -44.41
N ASP A 261 -8.05 -18.78 -43.65
CA ASP A 261 -9.10 -19.02 -42.66
C ASP A 261 -8.76 -20.15 -41.66
N GLY A 262 -7.50 -20.20 -41.21
CA GLY A 262 -7.03 -21.20 -40.24
C GLY A 262 -6.60 -22.54 -40.83
N VAL A 263 -6.55 -22.67 -42.15
CA VAL A 263 -6.11 -23.89 -42.85
C VAL A 263 -4.90 -23.61 -43.74
N VAL A 264 -3.90 -24.49 -43.71
CA VAL A 264 -2.72 -24.43 -44.58
C VAL A 264 -3.15 -24.68 -46.02
N ILE A 265 -2.79 -23.76 -46.92
CA ILE A 265 -3.10 -23.86 -48.35
C ILE A 265 -1.87 -24.17 -49.19
N ASP A 266 -0.68 -23.78 -48.74
CA ASP A 266 0.55 -23.97 -49.50
C ASP A 266 1.80 -23.92 -48.62
N VAL A 267 2.85 -24.61 -49.03
CA VAL A 267 4.15 -24.68 -48.37
C VAL A 267 5.26 -24.58 -49.41
N VAL A 268 6.05 -23.50 -49.34
CA VAL A 268 7.16 -23.24 -50.26
C VAL A 268 8.48 -23.40 -49.49
N LEU A 269 9.29 -24.36 -49.93
CA LEU A 269 10.58 -24.75 -49.34
C LEU A 269 11.78 -24.07 -50.01
#